data_AF-A0AAE2YHF1-F1
#
_entry.id   AF-A0AAE2YHF1-F1
#
_cell.length_a   1.000
_cell.length_b   1.000
_cell.length_c   1.000
_cell.angle_alpha   90.00
_cell.angle_beta   90.00
_cell.angle_gamma   90.00
#
_symmetry.space_group_name_H-M   'P 1'
#
loop_
_entity.id
_entity.type
_entity.pdbx_description
1 polymer ?
#
loop_
_entity_poly.entity_id
_entity_poly.type
_entity_poly.pdbx_seq_one_letter_code
_entity_poly.pdbx_strand_id
1 'polypeptide(L)'
;MSELHVPRPFSGIVLLSYKCNFKCNTACTLLPVWRGNWIPEEDALRILSQLAEEVKGKYANPEVVGVNYVFHFTGDGILKFDFLLELVELSSTLRLPSTFVETNCFWCRSDEVTMSRMEGLRNAGLRGILVSVNP
;
A
#
# COMPACT_ATOMS: atom_id res chain seq x y z
N MET A 1 34.53 -4.41 19.16
CA MET A 1 33.49 -3.79 18.32
C MET A 1 32.16 -4.41 18.72
N SER A 2 31.18 -3.61 19.12
CA SER A 2 29.82 -4.11 19.40
C SER A 2 29.10 -4.36 18.08
N GLU A 3 28.53 -5.55 17.89
CA GLU A 3 27.69 -5.85 16.73
C GLU A 3 26.40 -5.00 16.76
N LEU A 4 26.05 -4.40 15.61
CA LEU A 4 24.80 -3.66 15.45
C LEU A 4 23.73 -4.63 14.93
N HIS A 5 22.78 -5.00 15.78
CA HIS A 5 21.63 -5.80 15.36
C HIS A 5 20.57 -4.91 14.72
N VAL A 6 20.35 -5.08 13.41
CA VAL A 6 19.26 -4.41 12.70
C VAL A 6 17.94 -5.06 13.10
N PRO A 7 16.96 -4.28 13.60
CA PRO A 7 15.67 -4.84 13.97
C PRO A 7 14.96 -5.35 12.72
N ARG A 8 14.29 -6.51 12.86
CA ARG A 8 13.43 -7.02 11.80
C ARG A 8 12.27 -6.04 11.56
N PRO A 9 11.72 -5.96 10.34
CA PRO A 9 10.60 -5.08 10.05
C PRO A 9 9.41 -5.44 10.95
N PHE A 10 8.72 -4.38 11.38
CA PHE A 10 7.44 -4.47 12.06
C PHE A 10 6.38 -3.91 11.13
N SER A 11 6.47 -2.62 10.77
CA SER A 11 5.65 -1.95 9.77
C SER A 11 6.49 -1.50 8.57
N GLY A 12 5.83 -1.10 7.48
CA GLY A 12 6.54 -0.63 6.29
C GLY A 12 5.62 -0.18 5.16
N ILE A 13 6.23 0.40 4.13
CA ILE A 13 5.54 0.93 2.97
C ILE A 13 6.03 0.20 1.73
N VAL A 14 5.10 -0.35 0.94
CA VAL A 14 5.38 -0.85 -0.39
C VAL A 14 5.05 0.25 -1.39
N LEU A 15 6.10 0.88 -1.93
CA LEU A 15 5.99 1.95 -2.91
C LEU A 15 5.83 1.36 -4.31
N LEU A 16 4.66 1.58 -4.93
CA LEU A 16 4.33 1.00 -6.23
C LEU A 16 4.88 1.80 -7.39
N SER A 17 4.92 3.13 -7.26
CA SER A 17 5.55 4.03 -8.22
C SER A 17 5.82 5.39 -7.58
N TYR A 18 6.77 6.13 -8.13
CA TYR A 18 6.95 7.54 -7.82
C TYR A 18 5.97 8.45 -8.59
N LYS A 19 5.25 7.89 -9.58
CA LYS A 19 4.26 8.64 -10.36
C LYS A 19 3.06 9.02 -9.49
N CYS A 20 2.71 10.30 -9.50
CA CYS A 20 1.45 10.81 -8.97
C CYS A 20 0.77 11.69 -10.02
N ASN A 21 -0.54 11.83 -9.97
CA ASN A 21 -1.28 12.76 -10.84
C ASN A 21 -1.46 14.16 -10.22
N PHE A 22 -1.13 14.33 -8.93
CA PHE A 22 -1.16 15.61 -8.23
C PHE A 22 0.25 16.22 -8.09
N LYS A 23 0.33 17.56 -8.11
CA LYS A 23 1.53 18.34 -7.81
C LYS A 23 1.31 19.15 -6.53
N CYS A 24 1.37 18.49 -5.39
CA CYS A 24 1.22 19.17 -4.09
C CYS A 24 2.48 19.99 -3.78
N ASN A 25 2.32 21.14 -3.12
CA ASN A 25 3.44 22.03 -2.78
C ASN A 25 4.44 21.40 -1.80
N THR A 26 4.00 20.42 -1.02
CA THR A 26 4.79 19.73 0.01
C THR A 26 5.32 18.37 -0.44
N ALA A 27 4.98 17.92 -1.66
CA ALA A 27 5.41 16.60 -2.13
C ALA A 27 6.88 16.60 -2.55
N CYS A 28 7.73 15.93 -1.78
CA CYS A 28 9.16 15.83 -2.07
C CYS A 28 9.51 14.65 -3.00
N THR A 29 8.62 13.65 -3.16
CA THR A 29 8.96 12.36 -3.77
C THR A 29 7.95 11.87 -4.81
N LEU A 30 6.65 11.98 -4.55
CA LEU A 30 5.58 11.57 -5.47
C LEU A 30 5.13 12.74 -6.35
N LEU A 31 5.43 12.72 -7.64
CA LEU A 31 5.22 13.85 -8.55
C LEU A 31 4.72 13.43 -9.94
N PRO A 32 4.04 14.33 -10.69
CA PRO A 32 3.60 14.04 -12.05
C PRO A 32 4.72 14.00 -13.07
N VAL A 33 5.89 14.56 -12.75
CA VAL A 33 7.04 14.60 -13.66
C VAL A 33 7.68 13.22 -13.81
N TRP A 34 7.51 12.34 -12.80
CA TRP A 34 8.09 11.02 -12.83
C TRP A 34 7.48 10.18 -13.95
N ARG A 35 8.32 9.34 -14.55
CA ARG A 35 7.85 8.30 -15.47
C ARG A 35 7.06 7.28 -14.67
N GLY A 36 6.04 6.68 -15.28
CA GLY A 36 5.24 5.58 -14.71
C GLY A 36 6.03 4.29 -14.63
N ASN A 37 7.24 4.33 -14.08
CA ASN A 37 8.06 3.17 -13.77
C ASN A 37 7.44 2.57 -12.51
N TRP A 38 6.52 1.64 -12.72
CA TRP A 38 5.92 0.84 -11.67
C TRP A 38 6.93 -0.20 -11.21
N ILE A 39 6.86 -0.58 -9.94
CA ILE A 39 7.55 -1.77 -9.46
C ILE A 39 7.16 -2.96 -10.35
N PRO A 40 8.12 -3.79 -10.82
CA PRO A 40 7.79 -5.03 -11.50
C PRO A 40 6.90 -5.90 -10.62
N GLU A 41 5.91 -6.55 -11.22
CA GLU A 41 4.97 -7.42 -10.50
C GLU A 41 5.73 -8.49 -9.70
N GLU A 42 6.67 -9.20 -10.34
CA GLU A 42 7.53 -10.20 -9.71
C GLU A 42 8.26 -9.69 -8.45
N ASP A 43 8.71 -8.43 -8.48
CA ASP A 43 9.38 -7.81 -7.34
C ASP A 43 8.40 -7.48 -6.22
N ALA A 44 7.21 -6.97 -6.55
CA ALA A 44 6.16 -6.73 -5.56
C ALA A 44 5.72 -8.04 -4.88
N LEU A 45 5.49 -9.11 -5.66
CA LEU A 45 5.16 -10.44 -5.15
C LEU A 45 6.26 -10.97 -4.22
N ARG A 46 7.52 -10.84 -4.63
CA ARG A 46 8.69 -11.27 -3.86
C ARG A 46 8.79 -10.49 -2.54
N ILE A 47 8.61 -9.18 -2.56
CA ILE A 47 8.65 -8.33 -1.37
C ILE A 47 7.53 -8.73 -0.39
N LEU A 48 6.29 -8.89 -0.87
CA LEU A 48 5.17 -9.26 0.00
C LEU A 48 5.39 -10.63 0.65
N SER A 49 5.89 -11.61 -0.11
CA SER A 49 6.22 -12.94 0.41
C SER A 49 7.30 -12.89 1.49
N GLN A 50 8.36 -12.11 1.27
CA GLN A 50 9.44 -11.93 2.25
C GLN A 50 8.94 -11.22 3.52
N LEU A 51 8.13 -10.17 3.37
CA LEU A 51 7.55 -9.45 4.51
C LEU A 51 6.63 -10.34 5.33
N ALA A 52 5.79 -11.15 4.68
CA ALA A 52 4.86 -12.05 5.35
C ALA A 52 5.58 -13.05 6.25
N GLU A 53 6.65 -13.68 5.74
CA GLU A 53 7.47 -14.60 6.53
C GLU A 53 8.22 -13.88 7.65
N GLU A 54 8.73 -12.67 7.41
CA GLU A 54 9.44 -11.91 8.44
C GLU A 54 8.53 -11.48 9.61
N VAL A 55 7.25 -11.19 9.36
CA VAL A 55 6.33 -10.69 10.42
C VAL A 55 5.40 -11.74 11.01
N LYS A 56 5.51 -12.99 10.54
CA LYS A 56 4.73 -14.12 11.00
C LYS A 56 4.77 -14.27 12.52
N GLY A 57 3.60 -14.20 13.15
CA GLY A 57 3.44 -14.33 14.60
C GLY A 57 3.93 -13.14 15.44
N LYS A 58 4.35 -12.02 14.84
CA LYS A 58 4.81 -10.83 15.59
C LYS A 58 3.68 -9.92 16.09
N TYR A 59 2.53 -9.98 15.45
CA TYR A 59 1.41 -9.07 15.70
C TYR A 59 0.47 -9.67 16.75
N ALA A 60 0.26 -8.96 17.85
CA ALA A 60 -0.72 -9.34 18.87
C ALA A 60 -2.16 -9.29 18.33
N ASN A 61 -2.45 -8.34 17.43
CA ASN A 61 -3.72 -8.26 16.73
C ASN A 61 -3.48 -7.89 15.26
N PRO A 62 -3.34 -8.89 14.36
CA PRO A 62 -3.10 -8.64 12.94
C PRO A 62 -4.29 -8.02 12.21
N GLU A 63 -5.47 -7.94 12.84
CA GLU A 63 -6.70 -7.39 12.25
C GLU A 63 -6.85 -5.87 12.45
N VAL A 64 -6.02 -5.26 13.29
CA VAL A 64 -6.05 -3.82 13.56
C VAL A 64 -5.24 -3.09 12.50
N VAL A 65 -5.87 -2.08 11.89
CA VAL A 65 -5.19 -1.13 11.00
C VAL A 65 -4.69 0.05 11.82
N GLY A 66 -3.39 0.35 11.72
CA GLY A 66 -2.81 1.58 12.27
C GLY A 66 -1.69 2.12 11.38
N VAL A 67 -1.54 3.43 11.33
CA VAL A 67 -0.53 4.09 10.46
C VAL A 67 0.89 3.56 10.70
N ASN A 68 1.23 3.28 11.97
CA ASN A 68 2.54 2.75 12.36
C ASN A 68 2.52 1.25 12.70
N TYR A 69 1.38 0.59 12.48
CA TYR A 69 1.08 -0.76 12.94
C TYR A 69 0.41 -1.50 11.79
N VAL A 70 1.21 -1.87 10.76
CA VAL A 70 0.95 -2.75 9.59
C VAL A 70 1.79 -2.32 8.38
N PHE A 71 1.59 -2.98 7.24
CA PHE A 71 2.12 -2.58 5.94
C PHE A 71 1.05 -1.87 5.10
N HIS A 72 1.48 -0.96 4.24
CA HIS A 72 0.57 -0.29 3.31
C HIS A 72 1.18 -0.03 1.94
N PHE A 73 0.29 0.15 0.96
CA PHE A 73 0.66 0.50 -0.40
C PHE A 73 0.55 2.01 -0.62
N THR A 74 1.53 2.59 -1.31
CA THR A 74 1.53 4.01 -1.72
C THR A 74 2.08 4.17 -3.14
N GLY A 75 2.15 5.41 -3.63
CA GLY A 75 2.50 5.73 -5.02
C GLY A 75 1.27 5.85 -5.93
N ASP A 76 0.13 6.24 -5.35
CA ASP A 76 -1.20 6.33 -5.96
C ASP A 76 -1.53 5.07 -6.79
N GLY A 77 -1.43 3.91 -6.14
CA GLY A 77 -1.64 2.58 -6.74
C GLY A 77 -2.96 2.44 -7.50
N ILE A 78 -3.91 3.33 -7.25
CA ILE A 78 -5.19 3.41 -7.95
C ILE A 78 -5.07 3.89 -9.41
N LEU A 79 -3.91 4.43 -9.82
CA LEU A 79 -3.56 4.63 -11.23
C LEU A 79 -3.39 3.30 -12.00
N LYS A 80 -3.10 2.20 -11.29
CA LYS A 80 -3.09 0.81 -11.80
C LYS A 80 -3.97 -0.06 -10.90
N PHE A 81 -5.28 0.17 -10.96
CA PHE A 81 -6.24 -0.43 -10.03
C PHE A 81 -6.22 -1.96 -10.02
N ASP A 82 -6.14 -2.62 -11.19
CA ASP A 82 -6.14 -4.09 -11.27
C ASP A 82 -4.89 -4.68 -10.59
N PHE A 83 -3.71 -4.10 -10.84
CA PHE A 83 -2.48 -4.49 -10.17
C PHE A 83 -2.55 -4.26 -8.65
N LEU A 84 -3.18 -3.17 -8.20
CA LEU A 84 -3.41 -2.95 -6.78
C LEU A 84 -4.31 -4.02 -6.18
N LEU A 85 -5.38 -4.43 -6.87
CA LEU A 85 -6.27 -5.50 -6.40
C LEU A 85 -5.51 -6.82 -6.22
N GLU A 86 -4.67 -7.20 -7.19
CA GLU A 86 -3.83 -8.40 -7.12
C GLU A 86 -2.90 -8.38 -5.90
N LEU A 87 -2.26 -7.24 -5.62
CA LEU A 87 -1.37 -7.10 -4.45
C LEU A 87 -2.13 -7.16 -3.12
N VAL A 88 -3.34 -6.60 -3.07
CA VAL A 88 -4.21 -6.67 -1.88
C VAL A 88 -4.65 -8.12 -1.65
N GLU A 89 -5.12 -8.80 -2.69
CA GLU A 89 -5.55 -10.20 -2.63
C GLU A 89 -4.39 -11.12 -2.21
N LEU A 90 -3.19 -10.90 -2.77
CA LEU A 90 -2.01 -11.64 -2.36
C LEU A 90 -1.67 -11.38 -0.89
N SER A 91 -1.70 -10.11 -0.44
CA SER A 91 -1.40 -9.77 0.95
C SER A 91 -2.35 -10.45 1.92
N SER A 92 -3.64 -10.49 1.57
CA SER A 92 -4.67 -11.23 2.30
C SER A 92 -4.36 -12.73 2.33
N THR A 93 -4.02 -13.32 1.18
CA THR A 93 -3.68 -14.74 1.05
C THR A 93 -2.45 -15.14 1.87
N LEU A 94 -1.41 -14.29 1.87
CA LEU A 94 -0.19 -14.46 2.67
C LEU A 94 -0.40 -14.17 4.16
N ARG A 95 -1.61 -13.73 4.55
CA ARG A 95 -1.94 -13.32 5.93
C ARG A 95 -1.00 -12.25 6.46
N LEU A 96 -0.64 -11.30 5.60
CA LEU A 96 0.04 -10.09 6.06
C LEU A 96 -0.87 -9.38 7.08
N PRO A 97 -0.30 -8.78 8.14
CA PRO A 97 -1.05 -7.93 9.05
C PRO A 97 -1.82 -6.86 8.25
N SER A 98 -3.07 -6.63 8.65
CA SER A 98 -4.08 -5.79 8.00
C SER A 98 -3.51 -4.66 7.15
N THR A 99 -3.64 -4.77 5.83
CA THR A 99 -3.08 -3.78 4.92
C THR A 99 -4.05 -2.61 4.68
N PHE A 100 -3.48 -1.43 4.42
CA PHE A 100 -4.22 -0.29 3.92
C PHE A 100 -3.57 0.31 2.66
N VAL A 101 -4.31 1.17 1.97
CA VAL A 101 -3.81 1.94 0.81
C VAL A 101 -3.83 3.42 1.14
N GLU A 102 -2.75 4.12 0.81
CA GLU A 102 -2.73 5.59 0.79
C GLU A 102 -3.16 6.10 -0.59
N THR A 103 -4.10 7.03 -0.65
CA THR A 103 -4.58 7.63 -1.90
C THR A 103 -4.96 9.09 -1.73
N ASN A 104 -4.89 9.86 -2.82
CA ASN A 104 -5.38 11.25 -2.92
C ASN A 104 -6.86 11.31 -3.36
N CYS A 105 -7.52 10.17 -3.56
CA CYS A 105 -8.93 10.07 -3.99
C CYS A 105 -9.26 10.73 -5.35
N PHE A 106 -8.30 10.94 -6.25
CA PHE A 106 -8.57 11.56 -7.55
C PHE A 106 -9.63 10.85 -8.40
N TRP A 107 -9.87 9.58 -8.12
CA TRP A 107 -10.77 8.67 -8.82
C TRP A 107 -12.20 8.70 -8.30
N CYS A 108 -12.45 9.34 -7.15
CA CYS A 108 -13.78 9.54 -6.58
C CYS A 108 -14.54 10.62 -7.37
N ARG A 109 -14.91 10.31 -8.62
CA ARG A 109 -15.53 11.25 -9.58
C ARG A 109 -17.05 11.09 -9.68
N SER A 110 -17.58 9.95 -9.27
CA SER A 110 -19.01 9.68 -9.12
C SER A 110 -19.22 8.63 -8.03
N ASP A 111 -20.45 8.49 -7.55
CA ASP A 111 -20.79 7.49 -6.53
C ASP A 111 -20.59 6.07 -7.07
N GLU A 112 -20.90 5.82 -8.34
CA GLU A 112 -20.76 4.50 -8.97
C GLU A 112 -19.29 4.07 -9.06
N VAL A 113 -18.41 4.96 -9.52
CA VAL A 113 -16.96 4.67 -9.61
C VAL A 113 -16.37 4.50 -8.22
N THR A 114 -16.79 5.35 -7.28
CA THR A 114 -16.32 5.27 -5.89
C THR A 114 -16.71 3.94 -5.27
N MET A 115 -17.99 3.56 -5.37
CA MET A 115 -18.52 2.34 -4.79
C MET A 115 -17.87 1.11 -5.39
N SER A 116 -17.80 1.02 -6.73
CA SER A 116 -17.20 -0.13 -7.42
C SER A 116 -15.76 -0.38 -6.99
N ARG A 117 -14.94 0.67 -6.86
CA ARG A 117 -13.53 0.54 -6.45
C ARG A 117 -13.38 0.20 -4.97
N MET A 118 -14.19 0.82 -4.10
CA MET A 118 -14.20 0.52 -2.67
C MET A 118 -14.62 -0.92 -2.39
N GLU A 119 -15.65 -1.40 -3.09
CA GLU A 119 -16.10 -2.79 -3.01
C GLU A 119 -15.04 -3.76 -3.52
N GLY A 120 -14.40 -3.45 -4.66
CA GLY A 120 -13.29 -4.26 -5.18
C GLY A 120 -12.16 -4.43 -4.16
N LEU A 121 -11.69 -3.33 -3.57
CA LEU A 121 -10.62 -3.35 -2.56
C LEU A 121 -11.05 -4.13 -1.30
N ARG A 122 -12.27 -3.88 -0.82
CA ARG A 122 -12.82 -4.59 0.35
C ARG A 122 -12.91 -6.10 0.09
N ASN A 123 -13.39 -6.50 -1.08
CA ASN A 123 -13.56 -7.90 -1.45
C ASN A 123 -12.21 -8.61 -1.65
N ALA A 124 -11.18 -7.91 -2.14
CA ALA A 124 -9.81 -8.40 -2.20
C ALA A 124 -9.16 -8.57 -0.80
N GLY A 125 -9.77 -8.01 0.25
CA GLY A 125 -9.30 -8.16 1.63
C GLY A 125 -8.64 -6.92 2.22
N LEU A 126 -8.73 -5.76 1.56
CA LEU A 126 -8.21 -4.50 2.11
C LEU A 126 -8.95 -4.14 3.42
N ARG A 127 -8.19 -3.70 4.43
CA ARG A 127 -8.73 -3.43 5.77
C ARG A 127 -8.87 -1.95 6.08
N GLY A 128 -8.15 -1.09 5.37
CA GLY A 128 -8.25 0.35 5.57
C GLY A 128 -7.82 1.16 4.35
N ILE A 129 -8.15 2.45 4.38
CA ILE A 129 -7.71 3.44 3.40
C ILE A 129 -7.29 4.69 4.17
N LEU A 130 -6.13 5.23 3.80
CA LEU A 130 -5.65 6.53 4.26
C LEU A 130 -5.83 7.54 3.13
N VAL A 131 -6.62 8.58 3.39
CA VAL A 131 -6.92 9.63 2.41
C VAL A 131 -6.09 10.87 2.72
N SER A 132 -5.26 11.27 1.78
CA SER A 132 -4.47 12.50 1.88
C SER A 132 -5.31 13.69 1.47
N VAL A 133 -5.73 14.49 2.46
CA VAL A 133 -6.50 15.73 2.27
C VAL A 133 -5.54 16.92 2.31
N ASN A 134 -5.12 17.39 1.13
CA ASN A 134 -4.27 18.57 1.00
C ASN A 134 -5.16 19.80 0.68
N PRO A 135 -5.20 20.84 1.55
CA PRO A 135 -6.00 22.04 1.35
C PRO A 135 -5.49 22.94 0.21
#